data_AF-A0A126R3C0-F1
#
_entry.id   AF-A0A126R3C0-F1
#
_cell.length_a   1.000
_cell.length_b   1.000
_cell.length_c   1.000
_cell.angle_alpha   90.00
_cell.angle_beta   90.00
_cell.angle_gamma   90.00
#
_symmetry.space_group_name_H-M   'P 1'
#
loop_
_entity.id
_entity.type
_entity.pdbx_description
1 polymer ?
#
loop_
_entity_poly.entity_id
_entity_poly.type
_entity_poly.pdbx_seq_one_letter_code
_entity_poly.pdbx_strand_id
1 'polypeptide(L)'
;MTHRSGSEVRVRTVVLPTRWSPAEYDLLQEIAEHSDISTAEVLRRLVRQSHPQLIPSRQLVHDVRRIGQNINQIARHANTARSVELVGELQAAYADLLDAIRRMLAS
;
A
#
# COMPACT_ATOMS: atom_id res chain seq x y z
N MET A 1 34.26 15.43 23.04
CA MET A 1 32.95 15.45 22.33
C MET A 1 33.00 14.40 21.24
N THR A 2 32.39 13.24 21.47
CA THR A 2 32.38 12.11 20.53
C THR A 2 30.99 11.99 19.93
N HIS A 3 30.86 12.31 18.65
CA HIS A 3 29.63 12.12 17.88
C HIS A 3 29.31 10.62 17.82
N ARG A 4 28.28 10.17 18.54
CA ARG A 4 27.67 8.86 18.34
C ARG A 4 26.85 8.93 17.05
N SER A 5 27.43 8.46 15.95
CA SER A 5 26.68 8.14 14.73
C SER A 5 25.70 7.03 15.08
N GLY A 6 24.39 7.29 14.92
CA GLY A 6 23.35 6.30 15.16
C GLY A 6 23.58 5.08 14.27
N SER A 7 23.72 3.91 14.88
CA SER A 7 23.90 2.65 14.15
C SER A 7 22.62 2.33 13.38
N GLU A 8 22.70 2.36 12.06
CA GLU A 8 21.61 1.93 11.17
C GLU A 8 21.16 0.52 11.55
N VAL A 9 19.91 0.36 12.01
CA VAL A 9 19.32 -0.95 12.27
C VAL A 9 18.70 -1.45 10.98
N ARG A 10 19.43 -2.31 10.27
CA ARG A 10 18.94 -2.93 9.03
C ARG A 10 17.91 -4.00 9.33
N VAL A 11 16.67 -3.76 8.93
CA VAL A 11 15.56 -4.73 9.07
C VAL A 11 15.73 -5.95 8.17
N ARG A 12 16.47 -5.82 7.04
CA ARG A 12 16.72 -6.90 6.08
C ARG A 12 18.22 -6.98 5.81
N THR A 13 18.85 -8.04 6.29
CA THR A 13 20.32 -8.21 6.28
C THR A 13 20.81 -9.26 5.28
N VAL A 14 19.94 -10.18 4.86
CA VAL A 14 20.29 -11.25 3.91
C VAL A 14 20.17 -10.73 2.47
N VAL A 15 21.24 -10.87 1.69
CA VAL A 15 21.30 -10.52 0.26
C VAL A 15 21.50 -11.79 -0.55
N LEU A 16 20.61 -12.03 -1.51
CA LEU A 16 20.68 -13.17 -2.43
C LEU A 16 20.79 -12.64 -3.86
N PRO A 17 21.98 -12.63 -4.47
CA PRO A 17 22.12 -12.24 -5.87
C PRO A 17 21.59 -13.36 -6.77
N THR A 18 20.73 -13.00 -7.73
CA THR A 18 20.15 -13.91 -8.72
C THR A 18 20.44 -13.40 -10.12
N ARG A 19 20.60 -14.32 -11.08
CA ARG A 19 20.78 -13.99 -12.50
C ARG A 19 19.43 -14.05 -13.20
N TRP A 20 19.19 -13.09 -14.09
CA TRP A 20 17.95 -12.94 -14.84
C TRP A 20 18.29 -12.78 -16.31
N SER A 21 17.49 -13.40 -17.17
CA SER A 21 17.42 -13.02 -18.58
C SER A 21 16.71 -11.67 -18.72
N PRO A 22 16.91 -10.96 -19.86
CA PRO A 22 16.19 -9.71 -20.12
C PRO A 22 14.67 -9.86 -20.03
N ALA A 23 14.10 -10.93 -20.62
CA ALA A 23 12.65 -11.15 -20.63
C ALA A 23 12.06 -11.37 -19.23
N GLU A 24 12.77 -12.08 -18.34
CA GLU A 24 12.30 -12.27 -16.97
C GLU A 24 12.36 -10.96 -16.16
N TYR A 25 13.37 -10.12 -16.44
CA TYR A 25 13.50 -8.81 -15.80
C TYR A 25 12.40 -7.85 -16.27
N ASP A 26 12.11 -7.82 -17.57
CA ASP A 26 11.05 -6.98 -18.14
C ASP A 26 9.68 -7.35 -17.55
N LEU A 27 9.38 -8.66 -17.44
CA LEU A 27 8.16 -9.13 -16.79
C LEU A 27 8.07 -8.70 -15.32
N LEU A 28 9.17 -8.79 -14.58
CA LEU A 28 9.22 -8.34 -13.19
C LEU A 28 8.95 -6.83 -13.07
N GLN A 29 9.46 -6.04 -14.01
CA GLN A 29 9.20 -4.59 -14.07
C GLN A 29 7.73 -4.31 -14.38
N GLU A 30 7.16 -4.97 -15.38
CA GLU A 30 5.75 -4.79 -15.77
C GLU A 30 4.82 -5.05 -14.57
N ILE A 31 5.07 -6.13 -13.83
CA ILE A 31 4.32 -6.47 -12.62
C ILE A 31 4.47 -5.40 -11.54
N ALA A 32 5.69 -4.91 -11.32
CA ALA A 32 5.97 -3.87 -10.34
C ALA A 32 5.22 -2.56 -10.67
N GLU A 33 5.24 -2.16 -11.93
CA GLU A 33 4.53 -0.99 -12.43
C GLU A 33 3.02 -1.14 -12.35
N HIS A 34 2.49 -2.31 -12.75
CA HIS A 34 1.07 -2.61 -12.70
C HIS A 34 0.47 -2.52 -11.28
N SER A 35 1.31 -2.71 -10.26
CA SER A 35 0.86 -2.78 -8.86
C SER A 35 1.39 -1.67 -7.96
N ASP A 36 2.06 -0.65 -8.53
CA ASP A 36 2.61 0.51 -7.80
C ASP A 36 3.53 0.09 -6.63
N ILE A 37 4.35 -0.96 -6.83
CA ILE A 37 5.27 -1.51 -5.82
C ILE A 37 6.66 -1.76 -6.42
N SER A 38 7.71 -1.75 -5.59
CA SER A 38 9.07 -2.07 -6.05
C SER A 38 9.20 -3.53 -6.51
N THR A 39 10.07 -3.81 -7.47
CA THR A 39 10.44 -5.18 -7.90
C THR A 39 10.88 -6.07 -6.72
N ALA A 40 11.62 -5.51 -5.77
CA ALA A 40 12.01 -6.23 -4.55
C ALA A 40 10.81 -6.63 -3.67
N GLU A 41 9.74 -5.84 -3.66
CA GLU A 41 8.50 -6.17 -2.95
C GLU A 41 7.67 -7.22 -3.71
N VAL A 42 7.67 -7.17 -5.04
CA VAL A 42 7.09 -8.24 -5.88
C VAL A 42 7.72 -9.58 -5.55
N LEU A 43 9.06 -9.69 -5.60
CA LEU A 43 9.77 -10.93 -5.27
C LEU A 43 9.47 -11.41 -3.85
N ARG A 44 9.40 -10.49 -2.88
CA ARG A 44 9.05 -10.83 -1.50
C ARG A 44 7.65 -11.40 -1.38
N ARG A 45 6.68 -10.87 -2.12
CA ARG A 45 5.30 -11.38 -2.12
C ARG A 45 5.22 -12.76 -2.76
N LEU A 46 5.91 -12.96 -3.88
CA LEU A 46 6.01 -14.25 -4.55
C LEU A 46 6.64 -15.33 -3.65
N VAL A 47 7.68 -14.99 -2.88
CA VAL A 47 8.32 -15.93 -1.95
C VAL A 47 7.48 -16.17 -0.69
N ARG A 48 6.76 -15.17 -0.19
CA ARG A 48 5.91 -15.28 1.02
C ARG A 48 4.61 -16.04 0.79
N GLN A 49 4.10 -16.06 -0.44
CA GLN A 49 2.83 -16.71 -0.78
C GLN A 49 3.12 -18.01 -1.53
N SER A 50 3.05 -19.16 -0.83
CA SER A 50 3.11 -20.48 -1.45
C SER A 50 1.89 -20.82 -2.34
N HIS A 51 1.02 -19.85 -2.66
CA HIS A 51 -0.16 -20.00 -3.52
C HIS A 51 -0.35 -18.73 -4.38
N PRO A 52 -0.77 -18.86 -5.65
CA PRO A 52 -1.01 -17.73 -6.52
C PRO A 52 -2.28 -17.02 -6.07
N GLN A 53 -2.21 -15.73 -5.72
CA GLN A 53 -3.14 -14.73 -6.26
C GLN A 53 -3.00 -13.30 -5.70
N LEU A 54 -3.30 -12.39 -6.63
CA LEU A 54 -3.64 -10.97 -6.50
C LEU A 54 -2.48 -10.07 -6.09
N ILE A 55 -1.60 -9.86 -7.06
CA ILE A 55 -0.88 -8.58 -7.14
C ILE A 55 -1.99 -7.53 -7.41
N PRO A 56 -2.28 -6.63 -6.45
CA PRO A 56 -3.43 -5.74 -6.57
C PRO A 56 -3.23 -4.82 -7.77
N SER A 57 -4.30 -4.56 -8.51
CA SER A 57 -4.23 -3.62 -9.63
C SER A 57 -3.89 -2.22 -9.11
N ARG A 58 -3.22 -1.43 -9.94
CA ARG A 58 -2.97 0.00 -9.71
C ARG A 58 -4.21 0.77 -9.25
N GLN A 59 -5.36 0.46 -9.85
CA GLN A 59 -6.63 1.09 -9.49
C GLN A 59 -7.02 0.76 -8.05
N LEU A 60 -6.89 -0.50 -7.63
CA LEU A 60 -7.17 -0.91 -6.26
C LEU A 60 -6.23 -0.23 -5.25
N VAL A 61 -4.93 -0.12 -5.57
CA VAL A 61 -3.97 0.60 -4.72
C VAL A 61 -4.33 2.07 -4.59
N HIS A 62 -4.70 2.71 -5.71
CA HIS A 62 -5.14 4.10 -5.72
C HIS A 62 -6.42 4.30 -4.89
N ASP A 63 -7.40 3.41 -5.02
CA ASP A 63 -8.66 3.49 -4.29
C ASP A 63 -8.46 3.32 -2.79
N VAL A 64 -7.62 2.36 -2.37
CA VAL A 64 -7.24 2.19 -0.97
C VAL A 64 -6.48 3.42 -0.44
N ARG A 65 -5.58 4.00 -1.23
CA ARG A 65 -4.85 5.23 -0.86
C ARG A 65 -5.80 6.40 -0.65
N ARG A 66 -6.78 6.59 -1.53
CA ARG A 66 -7.82 7.63 -1.41
C ARG A 66 -8.68 7.44 -0.16
N ILE A 67 -9.09 6.21 0.14
CA ILE A 67 -9.82 5.88 1.37
C ILE A 67 -8.99 6.26 2.61
N GLY A 68 -7.71 5.90 2.64
CA GLY A 68 -6.82 6.25 3.74
C GLY A 68 -6.61 7.75 3.92
N GLN A 69 -6.60 8.52 2.83
CA GLN A 69 -6.52 9.99 2.88
C GLN A 69 -7.79 10.59 3.49
N ASN A 70 -8.97 10.12 3.09
CA ASN A 70 -10.24 10.57 3.64
C ASN A 70 -10.33 10.28 5.15
N ILE A 71 -9.95 9.07 5.59
CA ILE A 71 -9.91 8.71 7.02
C ILE A 71 -8.95 9.62 7.80
N ASN A 72 -7.78 9.93 7.23
CA ASN A 72 -6.83 10.84 7.87
C ASN A 72 -7.33 12.28 7.94
N GLN A 73 -8.10 12.74 6.95
CA GLN A 73 -8.74 14.06 7.01
C GLN A 73 -9.78 14.11 8.13
N ILE A 74 -10.63 13.08 8.25
CA ILE A 74 -11.61 12.95 9.34
C ILE A 74 -10.91 12.93 10.70
N ALA A 75 -9.85 12.14 10.85
CA ALA A 75 -9.10 12.06 12.10
C ALA A 75 -8.49 13.44 12.47
N ARG A 76 -7.95 14.17 11.49
CA ARG A 76 -7.43 15.53 11.73
C ARG A 76 -8.56 16.50 12.08
N HIS A 77 -9.70 16.45 11.38
CA HIS A 77 -10.86 17.30 11.69
C HIS A 77 -11.42 16.99 13.08
N ALA A 78 -11.57 15.72 13.45
CA ALA A 78 -11.98 15.30 14.80
C ALA A 78 -10.99 15.72 15.90
N ASN A 79 -9.68 15.68 15.60
CA ASN A 79 -8.66 16.13 16.55
C ASN A 79 -8.59 17.66 16.67
N THR A 80 -9.03 18.40 15.65
CA THR A 80 -8.97 19.88 15.61
C THR A 80 -10.28 20.51 16.10
N ALA A 81 -11.43 19.94 15.73
CA ALA A 81 -12.76 20.38 16.11
C ALA A 81 -13.25 19.52 17.29
N ARG A 82 -13.08 20.02 18.50
CA ARG A 82 -13.51 19.36 19.75
C ARG A 82 -15.05 19.33 19.94
N SER A 83 -15.86 19.23 18.88
CA SER A 83 -17.32 19.25 18.96
C SER A 83 -18.03 18.84 17.65
N VAL A 84 -18.71 17.69 17.67
CA VAL A 84 -20.09 17.37 17.19
C VAL A 84 -20.65 18.10 15.94
N GLU A 85 -19.88 18.29 14.87
CA GLU A 85 -20.45 18.51 13.51
C GLU A 85 -20.09 17.38 12.52
N LEU A 86 -19.35 16.36 12.99
CA LEU A 86 -18.72 15.32 12.16
C LEU A 86 -19.65 14.23 11.59
N VAL A 87 -20.92 14.16 11.97
CA VAL A 87 -21.79 13.01 11.60
C VAL A 87 -22.03 12.93 10.09
N GLY A 88 -22.24 14.07 9.42
CA GLY A 88 -22.50 14.11 7.98
C GLY A 88 -21.28 13.72 7.16
N GLU A 89 -20.10 14.22 7.52
CA GLU A 89 -18.83 13.87 6.88
C GLU A 89 -18.47 12.39 7.09
N LEU A 90 -18.75 11.86 8.30
CA LEU A 90 -18.54 10.45 8.61
C LEU A 90 -19.46 9.53 7.79
N GLN A 91 -20.72 9.92 7.63
CA GLN A 91 -21.70 9.19 6.81
C GLN A 91 -21.31 9.19 5.33
N ALA A 92 -20.83 10.32 4.80
CA ALA A 92 -20.36 10.42 3.42
C ALA A 92 -19.13 9.53 3.19
N ALA A 93 -18.13 9.57 4.07
CA ALA A 93 -16.95 8.72 3.96
C ALA A 93 -17.25 7.22 4.13
N TYR A 94 -18.20 6.88 5.00
CA TYR A 94 -18.67 5.51 5.15
C TYR A 94 -19.45 5.01 3.92
N ALA A 95 -20.24 5.88 3.29
CA ALA A 95 -20.91 5.57 2.03
C ALA A 95 -19.89 5.30 0.91
N ASP A 96 -18.87 6.17 0.77
CA ASP A 96 -17.78 5.98 -0.18
C ASP A 96 -17.04 4.65 0.03
N LEU A 97 -16.82 4.26 1.30
CA LEU A 97 -16.19 3.01 1.66
C LEU A 97 -17.05 1.80 1.26
N LEU A 98 -18.34 1.83 1.58
CA LEU A 98 -19.28 0.78 1.19
C LEU A 98 -19.38 0.63 -0.32
N ASP A 99 -19.37 1.73 -1.05
CA ASP A 99 -19.47 1.73 -2.50
C ASP A 99 -18.21 1.16 -3.16
N ALA A 100 -17.03 1.47 -2.63
CA ALA A 100 -15.78 0.87 -3.05
C ALA A 100 -15.74 -0.64 -2.78
N ILE A 101 -16.18 -1.09 -1.59
CA ILE A 101 -16.27 -2.52 -1.25
C ILE A 101 -17.24 -3.25 -2.18
N ARG A 102 -18.40 -2.66 -2.50
CA ARG A 102 -19.37 -3.26 -3.42
C ARG A 102 -18.81 -3.43 -4.83
N ARG A 103 -18.05 -2.45 -5.33
CA ARG A 103 -17.37 -2.56 -6.63
C ARG A 103 -16.31 -3.67 -6.63
N MET A 104 -15.60 -3.85 -5.52
CA MET A 104 -14.64 -4.96 -5.36
C MET A 104 -15.29 -6.34 -5.30
N LEU A 105 -16.51 -6.46 -4.77
CA LEU A 105 -17.22 -7.74 -4.63
C LEU A 105 -18.07 -8.11 -5.87
N ALA A 106 -18.33 -7.16 -6.77
CA ALA A 106 -19.09 -7.36 -8.00
C ALA A 106 -18.20 -7.70 -9.22
N SER A 107 -16.87 -7.69 -9.05
CA SER A 107 -15.85 -8.11 -10.03
C SER A 107 -15.30 -9.49 -9.68
#